data_AF-A0A526YE01-F1
#
_entry.id   AF-A0A526YE01-F1
#
_cell.length_a   1.000
_cell.length_b   1.000
_cell.length_c   1.000
_cell.angle_alpha   90.00
_cell.angle_beta   90.00
_cell.angle_gamma   90.00
#
_symmetry.space_group_name_H-M   'P 1'
#
loop_
_entity.id
_entity.type
_entity.pdbx_description
1 polymer ?
#
loop_
_entity_poly.entity_id
_entity_poly.type
_entity_poly.pdbx_seq_one_letter_code
_entity_poly.pdbx_strand_id
1 'polypeptide(L)'
;LDSRAYYRHRPDGSLINDTGTGNTVACGHPVVREMVLDTLRHFVRHAGVDGFRFDLAPILGRVDGAFDAAAPLLMAIRDDPLLGDRVLIAEPWDISTDGYQLGNFPPPFLEWNDIYRDDIRRFWRGDSGMVGALATRLAGSSDVFAKP
;
A
#
# COMPACT_ATOMS: atom_id res chain seq x y z
N LEU A 1 3.36 -10.62 -25.78
CA LEU A 1 3.29 -10.09 -24.39
C LEU A 1 4.67 -9.54 -24.05
N ASP A 2 4.76 -8.28 -23.64
CA ASP A 2 6.03 -7.61 -23.32
C ASP A 2 6.35 -7.72 -21.82
N SER A 3 7.10 -8.76 -21.43
CA SER A 3 7.43 -9.00 -20.02
C SER A 3 8.07 -7.79 -19.33
N ARG A 4 8.94 -7.05 -20.06
CA ARG A 4 9.70 -5.93 -19.50
C ARG A 4 8.80 -4.72 -19.20
N ALA A 5 7.69 -4.59 -19.92
CA ALA A 5 6.68 -3.57 -19.64
C ALA A 5 5.83 -3.92 -18.40
N TYR A 6 5.49 -5.20 -18.21
CA TYR A 6 4.54 -5.62 -17.16
C TYR A 6 5.18 -5.95 -15.81
N TYR A 7 6.41 -6.45 -15.80
CA TYR A 7 7.08 -6.91 -14.59
C TYR A 7 8.40 -6.20 -14.35
N ARG A 8 8.77 -6.03 -13.08
CA ARG A 8 10.05 -5.47 -12.68
C ARG A 8 11.16 -6.49 -12.87
N HIS A 9 12.26 -6.05 -13.47
CA HIS A 9 13.43 -6.86 -13.75
C HIS A 9 14.67 -6.23 -13.11
N ARG A 10 15.60 -7.06 -12.67
CA ARG A 10 16.98 -6.66 -12.33
C ARG A 10 17.78 -6.38 -13.61
N PRO A 11 18.97 -5.75 -13.50
CA PRO A 11 19.84 -5.52 -14.66
C PRO A 11 20.24 -6.80 -15.42
N ASP A 12 20.33 -7.93 -14.72
CA ASP A 12 20.62 -9.25 -15.30
C ASP A 12 19.42 -9.89 -16.01
N GLY A 13 18.25 -9.25 -16.00
CA GLY A 13 17.02 -9.76 -16.61
C GLY A 13 16.24 -10.74 -15.73
N SER A 14 16.65 -11.01 -14.50
CA SER A 14 15.85 -11.78 -13.55
C SER A 14 14.66 -10.97 -13.03
N LEU A 15 13.55 -11.64 -12.69
CA LEU A 15 12.38 -10.99 -12.11
C LEU A 15 12.67 -10.53 -10.67
N ILE A 16 12.20 -9.33 -10.33
CA ILE A 16 12.17 -8.84 -8.96
C ILE A 16 10.94 -9.45 -8.28
N ASN A 17 11.10 -9.91 -7.03
CA ASN A 17 10.08 -10.61 -6.26
C ASN A 17 9.88 -9.95 -4.89
N ASP A 18 9.40 -8.71 -4.92
CA ASP A 18 9.10 -7.91 -3.73
C ASP A 18 7.75 -8.30 -3.08
N THR A 19 6.98 -9.14 -3.76
CA THR A 19 5.69 -9.69 -3.29
C THR A 19 5.83 -11.00 -2.53
N GLY A 20 6.94 -11.73 -2.75
CA GLY A 20 7.07 -13.12 -2.31
C GLY A 20 6.34 -14.14 -3.19
N THR A 21 5.76 -13.72 -4.31
CA THR A 21 4.94 -14.57 -5.20
C THR A 21 5.63 -14.95 -6.52
N GLY A 22 6.90 -14.60 -6.68
CA GLY A 22 7.77 -14.94 -7.81
C GLY A 22 8.06 -13.77 -8.75
N ASN A 23 7.21 -12.74 -8.77
CA ASN A 23 7.40 -11.54 -9.60
C ASN A 23 6.70 -10.31 -8.97
N THR A 24 7.04 -9.13 -9.47
CA THR A 24 6.41 -7.87 -9.07
C THR A 24 6.00 -7.08 -10.30
N VAL A 25 4.74 -6.63 -10.32
CA VAL A 25 4.17 -5.82 -11.39
C VAL A 25 4.85 -4.44 -11.42
N ALA A 26 5.19 -3.95 -12.63
CA ALA A 26 5.91 -2.70 -12.84
C ALA A 26 4.98 -1.49 -12.79
N CYS A 27 4.44 -1.15 -11.62
CA CYS A 27 3.48 -0.05 -11.44
C CYS A 27 3.99 1.34 -11.87
N GLY A 28 5.31 1.55 -11.91
CA GLY A 28 5.91 2.76 -12.46
C GLY A 28 5.89 2.84 -13.99
N HIS A 29 5.67 1.73 -14.70
CA HIS A 29 5.59 1.70 -16.16
C HIS A 29 4.22 2.23 -16.64
N PRO A 30 4.16 3.18 -17.61
CA PRO A 30 2.90 3.81 -18.02
C PRO A 30 1.79 2.84 -18.43
N VAL A 31 2.14 1.77 -19.17
CA VAL A 31 1.17 0.75 -19.60
C VAL A 31 0.52 0.02 -18.43
N VAL A 32 1.30 -0.31 -17.40
CA VAL A 32 0.80 -0.99 -16.21
C VAL A 32 -0.03 -0.04 -15.35
N ARG A 33 0.41 1.22 -15.23
CA ARG A 33 -0.35 2.26 -14.53
C ARG A 33 -1.75 2.41 -15.10
N GLU A 34 -1.88 2.56 -16.43
CA GLU A 34 -3.20 2.66 -17.08
C GLU A 34 -4.01 1.38 -16.88
N MET A 35 -3.39 0.21 -16.99
CA MET A 35 -4.06 -1.07 -16.72
C MET A 35 -4.65 -1.13 -15.30
N VAL A 36 -3.92 -0.68 -14.29
CA VAL A 36 -4.41 -0.62 -12.90
C VAL A 36 -5.57 0.36 -12.79
N LEU A 37 -5.42 1.59 -13.31
CA LEU A 37 -6.47 2.61 -13.26
C LEU A 37 -7.76 2.14 -13.95
N ASP A 38 -7.66 1.57 -15.14
CA ASP A 38 -8.81 1.06 -15.89
C ASP A 38 -9.48 -0.11 -15.18
N THR A 39 -8.70 -0.97 -14.52
CA THR A 39 -9.25 -2.05 -13.68
C THR A 39 -10.06 -1.50 -12.52
N LEU A 40 -9.51 -0.53 -11.77
CA LEU A 40 -10.22 0.10 -10.65
C LEU A 40 -11.49 0.83 -11.13
N ARG A 41 -11.38 1.62 -12.21
CA ARG A 41 -12.52 2.31 -12.82
C ARG A 41 -13.59 1.33 -13.29
N HIS A 42 -13.19 0.17 -13.83
CA HIS A 42 -14.12 -0.86 -14.26
C HIS A 42 -14.96 -1.37 -13.08
N PHE A 43 -14.32 -1.71 -11.96
CA PHE A 43 -15.03 -2.16 -10.76
C PHE A 43 -15.98 -1.09 -10.19
N VAL A 44 -15.56 0.18 -10.17
CA VAL A 44 -16.45 1.27 -9.75
C VAL A 44 -17.64 1.41 -10.70
N ARG A 45 -17.39 1.57 -12.01
CA ARG A 45 -18.44 1.88 -13.00
C ARG A 45 -19.41 0.74 -13.23
N HIS A 46 -18.92 -0.51 -13.24
CA HIS A 46 -19.70 -1.65 -13.72
C HIS A 46 -20.10 -2.63 -12.63
N ALA A 47 -19.39 -2.64 -11.49
CA ALA A 47 -19.73 -3.48 -10.35
C ALA A 47 -20.22 -2.68 -9.13
N GLY A 48 -20.18 -1.33 -9.17
CA GLY A 48 -20.67 -0.49 -8.08
C GLY A 48 -19.80 -0.59 -6.82
N VAL A 49 -18.50 -0.85 -6.96
CA VAL A 49 -17.58 -0.96 -5.83
C VAL A 49 -17.30 0.41 -5.21
N ASP A 50 -17.50 0.54 -3.89
CA ASP A 50 -17.33 1.80 -3.15
C ASP A 50 -15.89 2.08 -2.67
N GLY A 51 -14.99 1.09 -2.78
CA GLY A 51 -13.63 1.21 -2.29
C GLY A 51 -12.79 -0.05 -2.45
N PHE A 52 -11.49 0.08 -2.15
CA PHE A 52 -10.49 -0.96 -2.35
C PHE A 52 -9.60 -1.09 -1.13
N ARG A 53 -9.28 -2.34 -0.76
CA ARG A 53 -8.14 -2.67 0.10
C ARG A 53 -7.03 -3.22 -0.77
N PHE A 54 -5.92 -2.50 -0.87
CA PHE A 54 -4.76 -2.87 -1.66
C PHE A 54 -3.84 -3.79 -0.87
N ASP A 55 -3.64 -4.99 -1.40
CA ASP A 55 -2.68 -5.97 -0.91
C ASP A 55 -1.26 -5.53 -1.26
N LEU A 56 -0.33 -5.68 -0.31
CA LEU A 56 1.08 -5.28 -0.47
C LEU A 56 1.23 -3.89 -1.14
N ALA A 57 0.49 -2.91 -0.60
CA ALA A 57 0.25 -1.63 -1.25
C ALA A 57 1.51 -0.83 -1.64
N PRO A 58 2.68 -0.93 -0.96
CA PRO A 58 3.87 -0.18 -1.35
C PRO A 58 4.33 -0.45 -2.79
N ILE A 59 3.95 -1.58 -3.37
CA ILE A 59 4.22 -1.89 -4.80
C ILE A 59 3.61 -0.83 -5.73
N LEU A 60 2.44 -0.28 -5.39
CA LEU A 60 1.76 0.76 -6.18
C LEU A 60 2.56 2.07 -6.18
N GLY A 61 3.26 2.35 -5.09
CA GLY A 61 4.11 3.52 -4.91
C GLY A 61 5.56 3.32 -5.36
N ARG A 62 5.90 2.18 -5.96
CA ARG A 62 7.31 1.83 -6.21
C ARG A 62 7.84 2.46 -7.50
N VAL A 63 8.76 3.41 -7.36
CA VAL A 63 9.46 4.09 -8.46
C VAL A 63 10.95 3.87 -8.27
N ASP A 64 11.64 3.41 -9.32
CA ASP A 64 13.09 3.16 -9.32
C ASP A 64 13.62 2.29 -8.16
N GLY A 65 12.75 1.46 -7.57
CA GLY A 65 13.09 0.51 -6.52
C GLY A 65 12.69 0.93 -5.10
N ALA A 66 12.35 2.19 -4.87
CA ALA A 66 11.93 2.70 -3.57
C ALA A 66 10.43 3.04 -3.56
N PHE A 67 9.82 3.08 -2.38
CA PHE A 67 8.48 3.63 -2.22
C PHE A 67 8.52 5.16 -2.28
N ASP A 68 7.60 5.75 -3.05
CA ASP A 68 7.37 7.18 -3.11
C ASP A 68 5.87 7.46 -2.93
N ALA A 69 5.51 8.22 -1.89
CA ALA A 69 4.13 8.65 -1.65
C ALA A 69 3.59 9.56 -2.77
N ALA A 70 4.48 10.21 -3.53
CA ALA A 70 4.16 10.99 -4.72
C ALA A 70 4.31 10.18 -6.03
N ALA A 71 4.37 8.85 -5.95
CA ALA A 71 4.48 8.01 -7.14
C ALA A 71 3.32 8.27 -8.14
N PRO A 72 3.60 8.25 -9.45
CA PRO A 72 2.60 8.62 -10.47
C PRO A 72 1.30 7.82 -10.41
N LEU A 73 1.33 6.53 -10.03
CA LEU A 73 0.13 5.71 -9.90
C LEU A 73 -0.71 6.12 -8.68
N LEU A 74 -0.09 6.38 -7.52
CA LEU A 74 -0.80 6.83 -6.32
C LEU A 74 -1.45 8.20 -6.53
N MET A 75 -0.72 9.14 -7.15
CA MET A 75 -1.28 10.44 -7.55
C MET A 75 -2.45 10.26 -8.52
N ALA A 76 -2.30 9.41 -9.54
CA ALA A 76 -3.36 9.18 -10.51
C ALA A 76 -4.62 8.56 -9.86
N ILE A 77 -4.49 7.64 -8.90
CA ILE A 77 -5.65 7.10 -8.17
C ILE A 77 -6.33 8.19 -7.34
N ARG A 78 -5.56 9.02 -6.62
CA ARG A 78 -6.08 10.12 -5.79
C ARG A 78 -6.80 11.18 -6.61
N ASP A 79 -6.22 11.55 -7.75
CA ASP A 79 -6.69 12.67 -8.57
C ASP A 79 -7.74 12.22 -9.62
N ASP A 80 -8.04 10.92 -9.70
CA ASP A 80 -9.05 10.39 -10.63
C ASP A 80 -10.47 10.72 -10.16
N PRO A 81 -11.34 11.27 -11.05
CA PRO A 81 -12.69 11.70 -10.69
C PRO A 81 -13.64 10.57 -10.28
N LEU A 82 -13.30 9.30 -10.51
CA LEU A 82 -14.09 8.13 -10.11
C LEU A 82 -13.47 7.34 -8.97
N LEU A 83 -12.19 7.54 -8.68
CA LEU A 83 -11.46 6.77 -7.66
C LEU A 83 -11.11 7.62 -6.43
N GLY A 84 -10.83 8.91 -6.61
CA GLY A 84 -10.31 9.79 -5.55
C GLY A 84 -11.25 10.00 -4.36
N ASP A 85 -12.56 9.77 -4.55
CA ASP A 85 -13.60 9.86 -3.53
C ASP A 85 -14.12 8.48 -3.07
N ARG A 86 -13.43 7.39 -3.45
CA ARG A 86 -13.70 6.03 -2.96
C ARG A 86 -12.94 5.77 -1.65
N VAL A 87 -13.36 4.74 -0.90
CA VAL A 87 -12.61 4.31 0.28
C VAL A 87 -11.33 3.59 -0.18
N LEU A 88 -10.16 4.14 0.14
CA LEU A 88 -8.86 3.56 -0.22
C LEU A 88 -8.15 3.07 1.04
N ILE A 89 -7.87 1.76 1.15
CA ILE A 89 -7.19 1.15 2.29
C ILE A 89 -5.92 0.45 1.81
N ALA A 90 -4.77 0.77 2.39
CA ALA A 90 -3.50 0.10 2.12
C ALA A 90 -3.22 -0.99 3.18
N GLU A 91 -2.68 -2.11 2.74
CA GLU A 91 -1.72 -2.88 3.55
C GLU A 91 -0.34 -2.25 3.38
N PRO A 92 0.14 -1.44 4.35
CA PRO A 92 1.28 -0.56 4.14
C PRO A 92 2.61 -1.27 4.33
N TRP A 93 2.72 -2.52 3.86
CA TRP A 93 3.97 -3.25 3.85
C TRP A 93 4.07 -4.21 2.66
N ASP A 94 5.30 -4.48 2.23
CA ASP A 94 5.66 -5.64 1.42
C ASP A 94 6.95 -6.29 1.94
N ILE A 95 7.44 -7.34 1.28
CA ILE A 95 8.61 -8.11 1.76
C ILE A 95 9.95 -7.57 1.24
N SER A 96 9.95 -6.46 0.50
CA SER A 96 11.18 -5.82 0.04
C SER A 96 11.94 -5.13 1.20
N THR A 97 13.18 -4.74 0.94
CA THR A 97 14.06 -4.07 1.93
C THR A 97 13.48 -2.76 2.48
N ASP A 98 12.72 -2.02 1.66
CA ASP A 98 12.04 -0.78 2.04
C ASP A 98 10.51 -0.98 2.02
N GLY A 99 10.08 -2.18 2.38
CA GLY A 99 8.69 -2.60 2.28
C GLY A 99 7.79 -1.98 3.32
N TYR A 100 8.28 -1.69 4.54
CA TYR A 100 7.44 -1.24 5.66
C TYR A 100 7.16 0.27 5.61
N GLN A 101 5.93 0.65 5.28
CA GLN A 101 5.50 2.02 4.98
C GLN A 101 4.31 2.48 5.83
N LEU A 102 4.13 1.92 7.02
CA LEU A 102 3.04 2.32 7.92
C LEU A 102 3.13 3.82 8.28
N GLY A 103 2.06 4.55 8.01
CA GLY A 103 1.92 5.99 8.22
C GLY A 103 2.57 6.84 7.12
N ASN A 104 2.98 6.24 5.99
CA ASN A 104 3.64 6.95 4.89
C ASN A 104 2.78 7.02 3.62
N PHE A 105 1.54 6.48 3.63
CA PHE A 105 0.65 6.65 2.48
C PHE A 105 0.04 8.06 2.46
N PRO A 106 -0.11 8.67 1.27
CA PRO A 106 -0.71 9.98 1.16
C PRO A 106 -2.23 9.92 1.40
N PRO A 107 -2.84 11.00 1.94
CA PRO A 107 -4.30 11.13 1.93
C PRO A 107 -4.85 10.97 0.49
N PRO A 108 -6.02 10.30 0.30
CA PRO A 108 -6.96 9.84 1.32
C PRO A 108 -6.79 8.37 1.75
N PHE A 109 -5.63 7.74 1.49
CA PHE A 109 -5.44 6.34 1.89
C PHE A 109 -5.53 6.17 3.41
N LEU A 110 -6.36 5.23 3.82
CA LEU A 110 -6.37 4.64 5.16
C LEU A 110 -5.38 3.47 5.18
N GLU A 111 -4.91 3.08 6.35
CA GLU A 111 -3.89 2.04 6.48
C GLU A 111 -4.30 0.97 7.48
N TRP A 112 -4.01 -0.29 7.16
CA TRP A 112 -4.02 -1.36 8.15
C TRP A 112 -2.91 -1.15 9.16
N ASN A 113 -3.28 -1.11 10.43
CA ASN A 113 -2.37 -0.87 11.53
C ASN A 113 -1.97 -2.19 12.21
N ASP A 114 -0.86 -2.79 11.77
CA ASP A 114 -0.31 -4.02 12.35
C ASP A 114 0.20 -3.80 13.77
N ILE A 115 0.75 -2.63 14.08
CA ILE A 115 1.17 -2.27 15.43
C ILE A 115 -0.02 -2.31 16.40
N TYR A 116 -1.19 -1.80 15.99
CA TYR A 116 -2.44 -1.95 16.76
C TYR A 116 -2.79 -3.41 16.97
N ARG A 117 -2.82 -4.22 15.91
CA ARG A 117 -3.11 -5.66 15.99
C ARG A 117 -2.19 -6.34 17.01
N ASP A 118 -0.90 -6.08 16.96
CA ASP A 118 0.10 -6.78 17.75
C ASP A 118 0.13 -6.30 19.21
N ASP A 119 0.08 -5.01 19.46
CA ASP A 119 0.10 -4.47 20.83
C ASP A 119 -1.18 -4.80 21.61
N ILE A 120 -2.35 -4.74 20.96
CA ILE A 120 -3.61 -5.17 21.59
C ILE A 120 -3.54 -6.64 21.96
N ARG A 121 -3.03 -7.50 21.05
CA ARG A 121 -2.86 -8.93 21.34
C ARG A 121 -1.87 -9.18 22.47
N ARG A 122 -0.75 -8.46 22.51
CA ARG A 122 0.27 -8.58 23.58
C ARG A 122 -0.29 -8.15 24.94
N PHE A 123 -1.05 -7.06 24.99
CA PHE A 123 -1.73 -6.63 26.20
C PHE A 123 -2.66 -7.73 26.74
N TRP A 124 -3.55 -8.27 25.89
CA TRP A 124 -4.50 -9.31 26.32
C TRP A 124 -3.85 -10.68 26.58
N ARG A 125 -2.71 -10.97 25.96
CA ARG A 125 -1.89 -12.15 26.26
C ARG A 125 -1.23 -12.05 27.65
N GLY A 126 -1.10 -10.86 28.22
CA GLY A 126 -0.49 -10.62 29.53
C GLY A 126 0.99 -10.21 29.48
N ASP A 127 1.48 -9.73 28.34
CA ASP A 127 2.85 -9.21 28.23
C ASP A 127 3.05 -8.00 29.19
N SER A 128 4.17 -8.00 29.91
CA SER A 128 4.52 -6.92 30.83
C SER A 128 4.73 -5.58 30.12
N GLY A 129 4.31 -4.47 30.75
CA GLY A 129 4.60 -3.11 30.28
C GLY A 129 3.70 -2.59 29.15
N MET A 130 2.60 -3.27 28.83
CA MET A 130 1.75 -2.93 27.68
C MET A 130 0.72 -1.81 27.90
N VAL A 131 0.55 -1.30 29.12
CA VAL A 131 -0.44 -0.24 29.41
C VAL A 131 -0.20 1.03 28.58
N GLY A 132 1.06 1.44 28.42
CA GLY A 132 1.40 2.62 27.60
C GLY A 132 1.09 2.41 26.12
N ALA A 133 1.52 1.28 25.56
CA ALA A 133 1.23 0.93 24.17
C ALA A 133 -0.29 0.86 23.93
N LEU A 134 -1.04 0.19 24.82
CA LEU A 134 -2.50 0.14 24.76
C LEU A 134 -3.14 1.53 24.70
N ALA A 135 -2.72 2.45 25.59
CA ALA A 135 -3.26 3.80 25.63
C ALA A 135 -3.04 4.53 24.28
N THR A 136 -1.84 4.42 23.72
CA THR A 136 -1.53 5.00 22.39
C THR A 136 -2.35 4.38 21.27
N ARG A 137 -2.52 3.04 21.28
CA ARG A 137 -3.33 2.32 20.28
C ARG A 137 -4.82 2.71 20.35
N LEU A 138 -5.39 2.85 21.55
CA LEU A 138 -6.78 3.30 21.74
C LEU A 138 -7.00 4.76 21.36
N ALA A 139 -5.96 5.60 21.47
CA ALA A 139 -5.97 6.99 21.04
C ALA A 139 -5.72 7.18 19.53
N GLY A 140 -5.96 6.14 18.72
CA GLY A 140 -5.83 6.22 17.26
C GLY A 140 -4.40 6.18 16.73
N SER A 141 -3.43 5.68 17.51
CA SER A 141 -2.01 5.58 17.10
C SER A 141 -1.43 6.90 16.61
N SER A 142 -1.57 7.97 17.42
CA SER A 142 -1.07 9.31 17.09
C SER A 142 0.43 9.36 16.81
N ASP A 143 1.22 8.48 17.42
CA ASP A 143 2.65 8.32 17.16
C ASP A 143 2.96 7.84 15.73
N VAL A 144 1.99 7.24 15.04
CA VAL A 144 2.09 6.80 13.65
C VAL A 144 1.44 7.83 12.71
N PHE A 145 0.19 8.21 12.97
CA PHE A 145 -0.66 8.93 12.02
C PHE A 145 -0.82 10.43 12.30
N ALA A 146 -0.42 10.93 13.47
CA ALA A 146 -0.52 12.35 13.81
C ALA A 146 0.85 13.07 13.68
N LYS A 147 1.70 12.61 12.77
CA LYS A 147 2.97 13.27 12.47
C LYS A 147 2.69 14.69 11.91
N PRO A 148 3.47 15.70 12.32
CA PRO A 148 3.24 17.10 11.96
C PRO A 148 3.41 17.39 10.47
#